data_AF-A0A2U2B6Z3-F1
#
_entry.id   AF-A0A2U2B6Z3-F1
#
_cell.length_a   1.000
_cell.length_b   1.000
_cell.length_c   1.000
_cell.angle_alpha   90.00
_cell.angle_beta   90.00
_cell.angle_gamma   90.00
#
_symmetry.space_group_name_H-M   'P 1'
#
loop_
_entity.id
_entity.type
_entity.pdbx_description
1 polymer ?
#
loop_
_entity_poly.entity_id
_entity_poly.type
_entity_poly.pdbx_seq_one_letter_code
_entity_poly.pdbx_strand_id
1 'polypeptide(L)'
;MTNKIIIFSAPSGSGKTTIVKHLMNQIPELSFSISATSRAPRGKEKNGTDYYFLDSQTFRQKINKGEFLEWEEVYEETYYGTLHSEVDRISAEGKIAIFDVDVVGGTNIKKQFGESALAIFIKAPSLDILEERLKTRNTDSESTIQKRLAKAEKELGYAQFFDKIVVNDNLEKATRESEAIVKEFIQS
;
A
#
# COMPACT_ATOMS: atom_id res chain seq x y z
N MET A 1 -5.27 9.39 22.60
CA MET A 1 -4.93 9.89 21.25
C MET A 1 -5.35 8.81 20.28
N THR A 2 -6.25 9.10 19.35
CA THR A 2 -6.59 8.17 18.27
C THR A 2 -5.37 8.07 17.35
N ASN A 3 -4.82 6.87 17.20
CA ASN A 3 -3.67 6.64 16.30
C ASN A 3 -4.15 6.81 14.86
N LYS A 4 -3.90 8.01 14.31
CA LYS A 4 -4.13 8.28 12.91
C LYS A 4 -3.28 7.35 12.05
N ILE A 5 -3.83 6.93 10.92
CA ILE A 5 -3.11 6.15 9.92
C ILE A 5 -3.38 6.67 8.51
N ILE A 6 -2.43 6.45 7.61
CA ILE A 6 -2.51 6.87 6.20
C ILE A 6 -2.43 5.64 5.32
N ILE A 7 -3.38 5.47 4.41
CA ILE A 7 -3.48 4.31 3.52
C ILE A 7 -3.32 4.82 2.09
N PHE A 8 -2.35 4.28 1.37
CA PHE A 8 -2.21 4.46 -0.07
C PHE A 8 -2.51 3.15 -0.79
N SER A 9 -3.48 3.20 -1.70
CA SER A 9 -3.76 2.11 -2.63
C SER A 9 -3.73 2.63 -4.05
N ALA A 10 -3.37 1.76 -4.99
CA ALA A 10 -3.27 2.14 -6.39
C ALA A 10 -3.22 0.89 -7.28
N PRO A 11 -3.75 0.96 -8.51
CA PRO A 11 -3.44 -0.03 -9.50
C PRO A 11 -1.94 -0.10 -9.78
N SER A 12 -1.44 -1.30 -10.06
CA SER A 12 -0.03 -1.51 -10.39
C SER A 12 0.41 -0.62 -11.56
N GLY A 13 1.52 0.12 -11.39
CA GLY A 13 2.03 1.05 -12.39
C GLY A 13 1.62 2.52 -12.19
N SER A 14 0.78 2.83 -11.20
CA SER A 14 0.28 4.20 -10.95
C SER A 14 1.26 5.12 -10.20
N GLY A 15 2.44 4.65 -9.82
CA GLY A 15 3.48 5.47 -9.16
C GLY A 15 3.38 5.60 -7.63
N LYS A 16 2.51 4.81 -6.98
CA LYS A 16 2.28 4.79 -5.53
C LYS A 16 3.56 4.77 -4.69
N THR A 17 4.46 3.80 -4.93
CA THR A 17 5.70 3.67 -4.16
C THR A 17 6.58 4.92 -4.22
N THR A 18 6.60 5.62 -5.36
CA THR A 18 7.38 6.87 -5.50
C THR A 18 6.76 7.98 -4.67
N ILE A 19 5.43 8.10 -4.65
CA ILE A 19 4.72 9.08 -3.83
C ILE A 19 4.91 8.79 -2.34
N VAL A 20 4.74 7.54 -1.91
CA VAL A 20 4.96 7.15 -0.50
C VAL A 20 6.38 7.45 -0.06
N LYS A 21 7.40 7.14 -0.89
CA LYS A 21 8.80 7.49 -0.60
C LYS A 21 9.02 9.00 -0.47
N HIS A 22 8.38 9.80 -1.33
CA HIS A 22 8.42 11.26 -1.21
C HIS A 22 7.86 11.72 0.15
N LEU A 23 6.69 11.23 0.53
CA LEU A 23 6.04 11.59 1.80
C LEU A 23 6.89 11.22 3.01
N MET A 24 7.46 10.01 3.00
CA MET A 24 8.38 9.54 4.05
C MET A 24 9.61 10.43 4.23
N ASN A 25 10.06 11.09 3.15
CA ASN A 25 11.19 12.03 3.22
C ASN A 25 10.78 13.44 3.67
N GLN A 26 9.53 13.86 3.43
CA GLN A 26 9.06 15.21 3.71
C GLN A 26 8.32 15.36 5.05
N ILE A 27 7.77 14.28 5.60
CA ILE A 27 6.92 14.29 6.79
C ILE A 27 7.55 13.37 7.86
N PRO A 28 8.36 13.91 8.79
CA PRO A 28 9.09 13.12 9.77
C PRO A 28 8.20 12.34 10.77
N GLU A 29 6.93 12.74 10.91
CA GLU A 29 5.91 12.07 11.70
C GLU A 29 5.49 10.72 11.11
N LEU A 30 5.80 10.45 9.83
CA LEU A 30 5.43 9.19 9.18
C LEU A 30 6.45 8.08 9.47
N SER A 31 5.93 6.86 9.59
CA SER A 31 6.70 5.61 9.61
C SER A 31 6.06 4.60 8.67
N PHE A 32 6.85 3.97 7.81
CA PHE A 32 6.35 2.99 6.85
C PHE A 32 5.94 1.71 7.56
N SER A 33 4.75 1.19 7.24
CA SER A 33 4.26 -0.09 7.73
C SER A 33 4.82 -1.23 6.87
N ILE A 34 5.68 -2.05 7.47
CA ILE A 34 6.31 -3.20 6.82
C ILE A 34 5.32 -4.38 6.82
N SER A 35 4.91 -4.82 5.64
CA SER A 35 4.06 -6.00 5.48
C SER A 35 4.83 -7.30 5.75
N ALA A 36 4.13 -8.35 6.20
CA ALA A 36 4.64 -9.70 6.19
C ALA A 36 4.29 -10.42 4.89
N THR A 37 5.10 -11.41 4.51
CA THR A 37 4.79 -12.30 3.39
C THR A 37 5.33 -13.70 3.62
N SER A 38 4.66 -14.71 3.04
CA SER A 38 5.14 -16.10 3.05
C SER A 38 6.10 -16.45 1.91
N ARG A 39 6.31 -15.55 0.94
CA ARG A 39 7.29 -15.80 -0.13
C ARG A 39 8.72 -15.65 0.38
N ALA A 40 9.65 -16.29 -0.32
CA ALA A 40 11.06 -16.03 -0.11
C ALA A 40 11.46 -14.59 -0.51
N PRO A 41 12.47 -13.98 0.16
CA PRO A 41 13.10 -12.74 -0.28
C PRO A 41 13.65 -12.86 -1.71
N ARG A 42 13.61 -11.76 -2.45
CA ARG A 42 14.15 -11.65 -3.81
C ARG A 42 15.39 -10.77 -3.81
N GLY A 43 16.48 -11.26 -4.41
CA GLY A 43 17.68 -10.46 -4.66
C GLY A 43 18.28 -9.88 -3.37
N LYS A 44 18.08 -8.57 -3.15
CA LYS A 44 18.67 -7.81 -2.03
C LYS A 44 17.65 -7.42 -0.95
N GLU A 45 16.42 -7.92 -1.03
CA GLU A 45 15.41 -7.65 -0.01
C GLU A 45 15.86 -8.15 1.38
N LYS A 46 15.52 -7.39 2.42
CA LYS A 46 15.91 -7.63 3.80
C LYS A 46 14.70 -7.78 4.70
N ASN A 47 14.77 -8.78 5.58
CA ASN A 47 13.77 -9.00 6.61
C ASN A 47 13.70 -7.81 7.58
N GLY A 48 12.48 -7.35 7.90
CA GLY A 48 12.24 -6.20 8.76
C GLY A 48 12.61 -4.86 8.11
N THR A 49 12.74 -4.83 6.78
CA THR A 49 12.93 -3.58 6.01
C THR A 49 12.01 -3.58 4.80
N ASP A 50 12.13 -4.59 3.94
CA ASP A 50 11.27 -4.72 2.75
C ASP A 50 9.98 -5.45 3.11
N TYR A 51 10.11 -6.58 3.83
CA TYR A 51 9.01 -7.37 4.38
C TYR A 51 9.43 -8.05 5.68
N TYR A 52 8.46 -8.50 6.47
CA TYR A 52 8.65 -9.62 7.39
C TYR A 52 8.48 -10.94 6.63
N PHE A 53 9.59 -11.60 6.34
CA PHE A 53 9.59 -12.88 5.64
C PHE A 53 9.30 -14.00 6.63
N LEU A 54 8.12 -14.61 6.50
CA LEU A 54 7.67 -15.75 7.28
C LEU A 54 7.61 -16.96 6.36
N ASP A 55 7.74 -18.18 6.87
CA ASP A 55 7.31 -19.35 6.10
C ASP A 55 5.77 -19.45 6.12
N SER A 56 5.19 -20.19 5.18
CA SER A 56 3.73 -20.34 5.06
C SER A 56 3.09 -20.97 6.30
N GLN A 57 3.79 -21.84 7.03
CA GLN A 57 3.28 -22.45 8.26
C GLN A 57 3.18 -21.39 9.37
N THR A 58 4.23 -20.60 9.57
CA THR A 58 4.30 -19.51 10.54
C THR A 58 3.27 -18.43 10.21
N PHE A 59 3.10 -18.07 8.94
CA PHE A 59 2.08 -17.12 8.50
C PHE A 59 0.67 -17.60 8.90
N ARG A 60 0.32 -18.86 8.58
CA ARG A 60 -0.97 -19.46 8.96
C ARG A 60 -1.18 -19.53 10.48
N GLN A 61 -0.13 -19.83 11.24
CA GLN A 61 -0.21 -19.79 12.71
C GLN A 61 -0.57 -18.39 13.22
N LYS A 62 0.00 -17.34 12.63
CA LYS A 62 -0.32 -15.95 12.98
C LYS A 62 -1.73 -15.54 12.57
N ILE A 63 -2.23 -16.02 11.42
CA ILE A 63 -3.65 -15.89 11.04
C ILE A 63 -4.54 -16.49 12.13
N ASN A 64 -4.28 -17.74 12.55
CA ASN A 64 -5.09 -18.44 13.55
C ASN A 64 -5.06 -17.76 14.93
N LYS A 65 -4.01 -16.99 15.22
CA LYS A 65 -3.87 -16.21 16.46
C LYS A 65 -4.48 -14.80 16.36
N GLY A 66 -4.99 -14.40 15.19
CA GLY A 66 -5.52 -13.05 14.98
C GLY A 66 -4.45 -11.95 15.03
N GLU A 67 -3.21 -12.25 14.64
CA GLU A 67 -2.09 -11.30 14.71
C GLU A 67 -2.02 -10.33 13.52
N PHE A 68 -2.86 -10.53 12.50
CA PHE A 68 -2.94 -9.70 11.31
C PHE A 68 -4.09 -8.73 11.37
N LEU A 69 -3.80 -7.47 11.09
CA LEU A 69 -4.78 -6.43 10.82
C LEU A 69 -5.55 -6.74 9.52
N GLU A 70 -4.82 -7.17 8.50
CA GLU A 70 -5.37 -7.66 7.25
C GLU A 70 -4.39 -8.67 6.64
N TRP A 71 -4.90 -9.58 5.82
CA TRP A 71 -4.09 -10.48 5.01
C TRP A 71 -4.88 -11.00 3.82
N GLU A 72 -4.16 -11.44 2.79
CA GLU A 72 -4.71 -12.11 1.62
C GLU A 72 -3.78 -13.24 1.16
N GLU A 73 -4.36 -14.32 0.63
CA GLU A 73 -3.66 -15.32 -0.17
C GLU A 73 -3.70 -14.91 -1.65
N VAL A 74 -2.58 -14.40 -2.15
CA VAL A 74 -2.49 -13.85 -3.52
C VAL A 74 -2.26 -14.97 -4.55
N TYR A 75 -1.52 -15.99 -4.17
CA TYR A 75 -1.33 -17.25 -4.91
C TYR A 75 -1.33 -18.39 -3.90
N GLU A 76 -1.47 -19.64 -4.38
CA GLU A 76 -1.40 -20.83 -3.54
C GLU A 76 -0.18 -20.80 -2.61
N GLU A 77 -0.44 -20.87 -1.30
CA GLU A 77 0.53 -20.78 -0.20
C GLU A 77 1.37 -19.49 -0.12
N THR A 78 0.99 -18.46 -0.90
CA THR A 78 1.66 -17.17 -0.94
C THR A 78 0.75 -16.08 -0.36
N TYR A 79 1.02 -15.75 0.90
CA TYR A 79 0.28 -14.78 1.68
C TYR A 79 1.02 -13.45 1.77
N TYR A 80 0.24 -12.39 1.90
CA TYR A 80 0.70 -11.05 2.30
C TYR A 80 -0.24 -10.52 3.36
N GLY A 81 0.26 -9.68 4.25
CA GLY A 81 -0.59 -9.05 5.24
C GLY A 81 0.16 -8.09 6.16
N THR A 82 -0.59 -7.36 6.95
CA THR A 82 -0.05 -6.37 7.87
C THR A 82 -0.26 -6.81 9.32
N LEU A 83 0.83 -6.89 10.09
CA LEU A 83 0.78 -7.33 11.49
C LEU A 83 0.26 -6.21 12.40
N HIS A 84 -0.53 -6.55 13.42
CA HIS A 84 -0.92 -5.60 14.47
C HIS A 84 0.31 -5.01 15.17
N SER A 85 1.33 -5.84 15.41
CA SER A 85 2.59 -5.42 16.05
C SER A 85 3.32 -4.31 15.29
N GLU A 86 3.07 -4.17 13.99
CA GLU A 86 3.70 -3.12 13.19
C GLU A 86 3.06 -1.75 13.46
N VAL A 87 1.74 -1.72 13.63
CA VAL A 87 1.03 -0.51 14.05
C VAL A 87 1.45 -0.13 15.47
N ASP A 88 1.57 -1.12 16.36
CA ASP A 88 2.02 -0.91 17.74
C ASP A 88 3.46 -0.36 17.79
N ARG A 89 4.38 -0.92 16.98
CA ARG A 89 5.77 -0.42 16.87
C ARG A 89 5.80 1.04 16.46
N ILE A 90 5.08 1.38 15.39
CA ILE A 90 5.04 2.76 14.86
C ILE A 90 4.40 3.71 15.87
N SER A 91 3.34 3.28 16.54
CA SER A 91 2.70 4.07 17.59
C SER A 91 3.63 4.30 18.79
N ALA A 92 4.43 3.31 19.18
CA ALA A 92 5.39 3.43 20.28
C ALA A 92 6.52 4.42 19.95
N GLU A 93 6.80 4.65 18.67
CA GLU A 93 7.72 5.69 18.19
C GLU A 93 7.09 7.10 18.18
N GLY A 94 5.81 7.23 18.55
CA GLY A 94 5.06 8.49 18.46
C GLY A 94 4.79 8.92 17.00
N LYS A 95 4.79 7.96 16.07
CA LYS A 95 4.65 8.19 14.63
C LYS A 95 3.31 7.71 14.10
N ILE A 96 3.00 8.13 12.87
CA ILE A 96 1.81 7.79 12.10
C ILE A 96 2.16 6.75 11.05
N ALA A 97 1.46 5.62 11.05
CA ALA A 97 1.69 4.54 10.11
C ALA A 97 1.19 4.92 8.71
N ILE A 98 2.06 4.77 7.70
CA ILE A 98 1.69 4.84 6.29
C ILE A 98 1.74 3.44 5.66
N PHE A 99 0.63 3.06 5.03
CA PHE A 99 0.42 1.74 4.42
C PHE A 99 0.48 1.87 2.89
N ASP A 100 1.30 1.03 2.24
CA ASP A 100 1.38 0.88 0.79
C ASP A 100 0.77 -0.46 0.38
N VAL A 101 -0.57 -0.56 0.41
CA VAL A 101 -1.34 -1.81 0.23
C VAL A 101 -2.19 -1.78 -1.03
N ASP A 102 -2.71 -2.92 -1.49
CA ASP A 102 -3.65 -2.93 -2.60
C ASP A 102 -5.03 -2.38 -2.20
N VAL A 103 -6.00 -2.42 -3.11
CA VAL A 103 -7.34 -1.86 -2.86
C VAL A 103 -8.15 -2.68 -1.86
N VAL A 104 -7.93 -3.99 -1.78
CA VAL A 104 -8.66 -4.87 -0.87
C VAL A 104 -8.13 -4.66 0.55
N GLY A 105 -6.81 -4.74 0.72
CA GLY A 105 -6.15 -4.42 1.99
C GLY A 105 -6.49 -3.00 2.45
N GLY A 106 -6.39 -2.01 1.55
CA GLY A 106 -6.68 -0.61 1.88
C GLY A 106 -8.11 -0.38 2.35
N THR A 107 -9.10 -0.98 1.69
CA THR A 107 -10.50 -0.87 2.12
C THR A 107 -10.78 -1.61 3.43
N ASN A 108 -10.13 -2.75 3.67
CA ASN A 108 -10.24 -3.48 4.93
C ASN A 108 -9.67 -2.68 6.11
N ILE A 109 -8.50 -2.06 5.93
CA ILE A 109 -7.90 -1.20 6.96
C ILE A 109 -8.79 0.03 7.18
N LYS A 110 -9.27 0.70 6.13
CA LYS A 110 -10.16 1.87 6.25
C LYS A 110 -11.43 1.55 7.04
N LYS A 111 -12.04 0.38 6.82
CA LYS A 111 -13.23 -0.07 7.59
C LYS A 111 -12.93 -0.25 9.08
N GLN A 112 -11.74 -0.72 9.44
CA GLN A 112 -11.36 -0.96 10.83
C GLN A 112 -11.07 0.34 11.60
N PHE A 113 -10.44 1.32 10.94
CA PHE A 113 -10.00 2.57 11.58
C PHE A 113 -10.97 3.75 11.39
N GLY A 114 -11.90 3.67 10.43
CA GLY A 114 -12.91 4.70 10.17
C GLY A 114 -12.29 6.09 9.92
N GLU A 115 -12.74 7.07 10.69
CA GLU A 115 -12.27 8.47 10.62
C GLU A 115 -10.82 8.65 11.10
N SER A 116 -10.26 7.67 11.83
CA SER A 116 -8.83 7.70 12.19
C SER A 116 -7.92 7.28 11.03
N ALA A 117 -8.47 6.86 9.89
CA ALA A 117 -7.72 6.54 8.70
C ALA A 117 -8.00 7.54 7.58
N LEU A 118 -6.95 7.99 6.91
CA LEU A 118 -7.02 8.69 5.63
C LEU A 118 -6.65 7.72 4.51
N ALA A 119 -7.60 7.37 3.66
CA ALA A 119 -7.41 6.49 2.52
C ALA A 119 -7.30 7.29 1.22
N ILE A 120 -6.15 7.19 0.55
CA ILE A 120 -5.83 7.87 -0.70
C ILE A 120 -5.66 6.84 -1.82
N PHE A 121 -6.44 6.99 -2.88
CA PHE A 121 -6.33 6.18 -4.09
C PHE A 121 -5.51 6.91 -5.16
N ILE A 122 -4.39 6.33 -5.60
CA ILE A 122 -3.58 6.86 -6.70
C ILE A 122 -4.01 6.18 -8.00
N LYS A 123 -4.29 6.96 -9.04
CA LYS A 123 -4.54 6.42 -10.39
C LYS A 123 -3.70 7.08 -11.47
N ALA A 124 -3.42 6.33 -12.53
CA ALA A 124 -2.95 6.92 -13.79
C ALA A 124 -4.06 7.77 -14.44
N PRO A 125 -3.72 8.67 -15.37
CA PRO A 125 -4.70 9.51 -16.08
C PRO A 125 -5.69 8.70 -16.92
N SER A 126 -5.23 7.59 -17.50
CA SER A 126 -6.03 6.63 -18.26
C SER A 126 -5.42 5.22 -18.16
N LEU A 127 -6.18 4.22 -18.60
CA LEU A 127 -5.69 2.85 -18.73
C LEU A 127 -4.59 2.75 -19.80
N ASP A 128 -4.67 3.52 -20.90
CA ASP A 128 -3.65 3.54 -21.95
C ASP A 128 -2.29 4.00 -21.40
N ILE A 129 -2.28 5.08 -20.60
CA ILE A 129 -1.06 5.56 -19.94
C ILE A 129 -0.54 4.53 -18.93
N LEU A 130 -1.43 3.79 -18.27
CA LEU A 130 -1.03 2.72 -17.37
C LEU A 130 -0.36 1.57 -18.14
N GLU A 131 -0.90 1.18 -19.29
CA GLU A 131 -0.33 0.18 -20.19
C GLU A 131 1.05 0.59 -20.69
N GLU A 132 1.20 1.82 -21.18
CA GLU A 132 2.50 2.36 -21.60
C GLU A 132 3.55 2.29 -20.48
N ARG A 133 3.17 2.65 -19.26
CA ARG A 133 4.05 2.57 -18.08
C ARG A 133 4.44 1.13 -17.74
N LEU A 134 3.52 0.18 -17.86
CA LEU A 134 3.80 -1.24 -17.64
C LEU A 134 4.74 -1.81 -18.70
N LYS A 135 4.53 -1.48 -19.98
CA LYS A 135 5.41 -1.88 -21.10
C LYS A 135 6.81 -1.30 -20.95
N THR A 136 6.92 -0.02 -20.58
CA THR A 136 8.22 0.67 -20.43
C THR A 136 9.12 0.03 -19.37
N ARG A 137 8.56 -0.60 -18.34
CA ARG A 137 9.36 -1.29 -17.31
C ARG A 137 10.12 -2.51 -17.85
N ASN A 138 9.74 -3.05 -19.02
CA ASN A 138 10.47 -4.09 -19.77
C ASN A 138 10.84 -5.35 -18.97
N THR A 139 10.14 -5.60 -17.85
CA THR A 139 10.36 -6.74 -16.95
C THR A 139 9.30 -7.82 -17.07
N ASP A 140 8.21 -7.55 -17.77
CA ASP A 140 7.01 -8.39 -17.81
C ASP A 140 6.71 -8.83 -19.24
N SER A 141 6.25 -10.08 -19.40
CA SER A 141 5.74 -10.57 -20.68
C SER A 141 4.42 -9.86 -21.04
N GLU A 142 4.08 -9.83 -22.33
CA GLU A 142 2.80 -9.28 -22.81
C GLU A 142 1.60 -9.92 -22.07
N SER A 143 1.62 -11.24 -21.88
CA SER A 143 0.59 -11.96 -21.11
C SER A 143 0.48 -11.50 -19.65
N THR A 144 1.58 -11.08 -19.03
CA THR A 144 1.61 -10.54 -17.67
C THR A 144 1.08 -9.11 -17.64
N ILE A 145 1.38 -8.31 -18.65
CA ILE A 145 0.87 -6.94 -18.80
C ILE A 145 -0.66 -6.96 -18.91
N GLN A 146 -1.21 -7.81 -19.78
CA GLN A 146 -2.67 -7.92 -19.95
C GLN A 146 -3.38 -8.36 -18.65
N LYS A 147 -2.78 -9.31 -17.90
CA LYS A 147 -3.30 -9.69 -16.57
C LYS A 147 -3.31 -8.53 -15.58
N ARG A 148 -2.27 -7.69 -15.59
CA ARG A 148 -2.18 -6.52 -14.72
C ARG A 148 -3.17 -5.42 -15.12
N LEU A 149 -3.40 -5.20 -16.41
CA LEU A 149 -4.40 -4.26 -16.89
C LEU A 149 -5.82 -4.70 -16.51
N ALA A 150 -6.14 -5.97 -16.69
CA ALA A 150 -7.43 -6.52 -16.26
C ALA A 150 -7.63 -6.43 -14.74
N LYS A 151 -6.56 -6.61 -13.94
CA LYS A 151 -6.60 -6.36 -12.49
C LYS A 151 -6.82 -4.87 -12.20
N ALA A 152 -6.09 -3.98 -12.86
CA ALA A 152 -6.19 -2.54 -12.68
C ALA A 152 -7.59 -2.00 -12.96
N GLU A 153 -8.26 -2.48 -14.01
CA GLU A 153 -9.63 -2.10 -14.33
C GLU A 153 -10.60 -2.45 -13.20
N LYS A 154 -10.46 -3.64 -12.60
CA LYS A 154 -11.25 -4.03 -11.41
C LYS A 154 -10.91 -3.15 -10.20
N GLU A 155 -9.64 -2.86 -9.98
CA GLU A 155 -9.17 -2.03 -8.87
C GLU A 155 -9.67 -0.57 -8.96
N LEU A 156 -9.88 -0.03 -10.17
CA LEU A 156 -10.49 1.29 -10.35
C LEU A 156 -11.89 1.37 -9.75
N GLY A 157 -12.65 0.27 -9.75
CA GLY A 157 -13.98 0.20 -9.13
C GLY A 157 -13.97 0.40 -7.60
N TYR A 158 -12.82 0.24 -6.95
CA TYR A 158 -12.66 0.45 -5.51
C TYR A 158 -12.41 1.91 -5.13
N ALA A 159 -12.10 2.78 -6.09
CA ALA A 159 -11.73 4.18 -5.82
C ALA A 159 -12.81 4.94 -5.00
N GLN A 160 -14.08 4.55 -5.13
CA GLN A 160 -15.20 5.10 -4.37
C GLN A 160 -15.13 4.86 -2.85
N PHE A 161 -14.31 3.91 -2.39
CA PHE A 161 -14.13 3.57 -0.97
C PHE A 161 -12.96 4.33 -0.31
N PHE A 162 -12.33 5.25 -1.04
CA PHE A 162 -11.21 6.06 -0.57
C PHE A 162 -11.66 7.50 -0.36
N ASP A 163 -11.08 8.16 0.64
CA ASP A 163 -11.43 9.53 1.02
C ASP A 163 -10.96 10.56 -0.02
N LYS A 164 -9.84 10.27 -0.69
CA LYS A 164 -9.24 11.12 -1.73
C LYS A 164 -8.76 10.29 -2.91
N ILE A 165 -8.83 10.88 -4.09
CA ILE A 165 -8.26 10.32 -5.32
C ILE A 165 -7.22 11.30 -5.84
N VAL A 166 -5.99 10.84 -6.04
CA VAL A 166 -4.90 11.62 -6.65
C VAL A 166 -4.61 11.05 -8.03
N VAL A 167 -4.68 11.90 -9.06
CA VAL A 167 -4.32 11.52 -10.43
C VAL A 167 -2.85 11.77 -10.66
N ASN A 168 -2.10 10.73 -10.98
CA ASN A 168 -0.67 10.82 -11.27
C ASN A 168 -0.41 11.00 -12.77
N ASP A 169 -0.78 12.17 -13.29
CA ASP A 169 -0.43 12.67 -14.62
C ASP A 169 1.01 13.22 -14.65
N ASN A 170 1.34 14.01 -13.63
CA ASN A 170 2.65 14.56 -13.37
C ASN A 170 3.09 14.17 -11.95
N LEU A 171 4.24 13.49 -11.84
CA LEU A 171 4.72 12.96 -10.57
C LEU A 171 4.92 14.06 -9.52
N GLU A 172 5.50 15.21 -9.89
CA GLU A 172 5.78 16.30 -8.98
C GLU A 172 4.49 16.96 -8.45
N LYS A 173 3.48 17.10 -9.32
CA LYS A 173 2.16 17.58 -8.91
C LYS A 173 1.49 16.60 -7.96
N ALA A 174 1.49 15.31 -8.30
CA ALA A 174 0.87 14.26 -7.49
C ALA A 174 1.54 14.10 -6.12
N THR A 175 2.87 14.25 -6.03
CA THR A 175 3.59 14.23 -4.74
C THR A 175 3.22 15.44 -3.87
N ARG A 176 3.21 16.66 -4.44
CA ARG A 176 2.82 17.88 -3.71
C ARG A 176 1.36 17.82 -3.24
N GLU A 177 0.46 17.35 -4.08
CA GLU A 177 -0.96 17.17 -3.73
C GLU A 177 -1.13 16.15 -2.59
N SER A 178 -0.47 15.00 -2.70
CA SER A 178 -0.50 13.97 -1.65
C SER A 178 0.07 14.50 -0.32
N GLU A 179 1.15 15.29 -0.39
CA GLU A 179 1.78 15.88 0.78
C GLU A 179 0.85 16.88 1.49
N ALA A 180 0.16 17.74 0.73
CA ALA A 180 -0.80 18.69 1.27
C ALA A 180 -1.97 17.96 1.97
N ILE A 181 -2.56 16.96 1.32
CA ILE A 181 -3.65 16.14 1.87
C ILE A 181 -3.23 15.47 3.18
N VAL A 182 -2.05 14.84 3.21
CA VAL A 182 -1.57 14.14 4.40
C VAL A 182 -1.28 15.13 5.53
N LYS A 183 -0.65 16.27 5.26
CA LYS A 183 -0.38 17.29 6.29
C LYS A 183 -1.66 17.85 6.90
N GLU A 184 -2.67 18.14 6.08
CA GLU A 184 -3.98 18.60 6.55
C GLU A 184 -4.62 17.58 7.49
N PHE A 185 -4.63 16.30 7.10
CA PHE A 185 -5.19 15.24 7.94
C PHE A 185 -4.40 15.01 9.22
N ILE A 186 -3.07 15.14 9.22
CA ILE A 186 -2.27 15.01 10.45
C ILE A 186 -2.65 16.12 11.44
N GLN A 187 -2.87 17.34 10.96
CA GLN A 187 -3.15 18.53 11.77
C GLN A 187 -4.60 18.64 12.28
N SER A 188 -5.54 17.88 11.71
CA SER A 188 -6.97 17.94 12.07
C SER A 188 -7.30 17.38 13.46
#